data_AF-A0A2E9Q5L9-F1
#
_entry.id   AF-A0A2E9Q5L9-F1
#
_cell.length_a   1.000
_cell.length_b   1.000
_cell.length_c   1.000
_cell.angle_alpha   90.00
_cell.angle_beta   90.00
_cell.angle_gamma   90.00
#
_symmetry.space_group_name_H-M   'P 1'
#
loop_
_entity.id
_entity.type
_entity.pdbx_description
1 polymer ?
#
loop_
_entity_poly.entity_id
_entity_poly.type
_entity_poly.pdbx_seq_one_letter_code
_entity_poly.pdbx_strand_id
1 'polypeptide(L)' 'MLNDRFHVYPLDSRVGLPFLDAMNEKTAKLLKRYADKTGSNVRDLKKAWQGLNSKERFQKRQVYLQELKGK' A
#
# COMPACT_ATOMS: atom_id res chain seq x y z
N MET A 1 -0.52 30.16 8.76
CA MET A 1 0.42 29.13 9.26
C MET A 1 0.16 27.88 8.43
N LEU A 2 0.90 27.71 7.32
CA LEU A 2 0.82 26.53 6.47
C LEU A 2 1.76 25.48 7.05
N ASN A 3 1.20 24.40 7.60
CA ASN A 3 2.00 23.26 8.03
C ASN A 3 2.35 22.39 6.83
N ASP A 4 3.50 22.72 6.25
CA ASP A 4 4.37 21.82 5.52
C ASP A 4 4.60 20.54 6.35
N ARG A 5 4.11 19.41 5.86
CA ARG A 5 4.49 18.09 6.39
C ARG A 5 4.61 17.07 5.27
N PHE A 6 5.44 17.41 4.28
CA PHE A 6 5.99 16.42 3.35
C PHE A 6 6.92 15.49 4.12
N HIS A 7 6.41 14.35 4.59
CA HIS A 7 7.26 13.21 4.91
C HIS A 7 7.72 12.59 3.59
N VAL A 8 8.78 13.15 3.01
CA VAL A 8 9.51 12.56 1.91
C VAL A 8 10.27 11.35 2.47
N TYR A 9 9.74 10.15 2.27
CA TYR A 9 10.51 8.93 2.47
C TYR A 9 11.43 8.73 1.27
N PRO A 10 12.75 8.52 1.46
CA PRO A 10 13.68 8.32 0.37
C PRO A 10 13.32 7.05 -0.42
N LEU A 11 13.25 7.24 -1.73
CA LEU A 11 12.89 6.26 -2.75
C LEU A 11 14.06 5.29 -3.02
N ASP A 12 14.62 4.64 -1.99
CA ASP A 12 15.67 3.66 -2.27
C ASP A 12 15.09 2.34 -2.80
N SER A 13 15.44 2.07 -4.05
CA SER A 13 14.87 1.01 -4.88
C SER A 13 15.69 -0.29 -4.85
N ARG A 14 16.54 -0.55 -3.84
CA ARG A 14 17.45 -1.71 -3.87
C ARG A 14 17.73 -2.43 -2.53
N VAL A 15 16.78 -2.44 -1.60
CA VAL A 15 16.83 -3.40 -0.47
C VAL A 15 15.60 -4.29 -0.49
N GLY A 16 15.71 -5.41 -1.20
CA GLY A 16 14.77 -6.52 -1.11
C GLY A 16 14.84 -7.09 0.31
N LEU A 17 13.83 -6.78 1.13
CA LEU A 17 13.63 -7.43 2.42
C LEU A 17 13.27 -8.90 2.17
N PRO A 18 14.11 -9.87 2.56
CA PRO A 18 13.96 -11.28 2.17
C PRO A 18 12.88 -12.03 2.97
N PHE A 19 12.09 -11.33 3.79
CA PHE A 19 11.17 -11.93 4.77
C PHE A 19 9.76 -11.31 4.76
N LEU A 20 9.32 -10.75 3.64
CA LEU A 20 7.89 -10.50 3.44
C LEU A 20 7.38 -11.60 2.53
N ASP A 21 6.76 -12.61 3.16
CA ASP A 21 5.95 -13.68 2.58
C ASP A 21 5.39 -13.34 1.20
N ALA A 22 5.43 -14.32 0.29
CA ALA A 22 5.03 -14.29 -1.11
C ALA A 22 3.64 -13.67 -1.35
N MET A 23 3.53 -12.35 -1.19
CA MET A 23 2.34 -11.59 -1.50
C MET A 23 2.28 -11.44 -3.01
N ASN A 24 1.12 -11.71 -3.58
CA ASN A 24 0.90 -11.61 -5.01
C ASN A 24 1.40 -10.25 -5.54
N GLU A 25 2.23 -10.27 -6.59
CA GLU A 25 2.86 -9.08 -7.15
C GLU A 25 1.82 -8.01 -7.54
N LYS A 26 0.65 -8.42 -8.03
CA LYS A 26 -0.46 -7.50 -8.38
C LYS A 26 -0.99 -6.77 -7.15
N THR A 27 -1.09 -7.47 -6.02
CA THR A 27 -1.50 -6.89 -4.74
C THR A 27 -0.42 -5.94 -4.22
N ALA A 28 0.85 -6.31 -4.31
CA ALA A 28 1.96 -5.42 -3.92
C ALA A 28 1.93 -4.10 -4.70
N LYS A 29 1.72 -4.17 -6.02
CA LYS A 29 1.57 -3.00 -6.89
C LYS A 29 0.34 -2.17 -6.53
N LEU A 30 -0.78 -2.81 -6.21
CA LEU A 30 -2.01 -2.11 -5.78
C LEU A 30 -1.79 -1.32 -4.48
N LEU A 31 -1.23 -1.97 -3.45
CA LEU A 31 -0.97 -1.33 -2.16
C LEU A 31 0.03 -0.19 -2.29
N LYS A 32 1.05 -0.33 -3.15
CA LYS A 32 1.99 0.75 -3.46
C LYS A 32 1.29 1.94 -4.10
N ARG A 33 0.49 1.73 -5.15
CA ARG A 33 -0.25 2.81 -5.81
C ARG A 33 -1.23 3.51 -4.89
N TYR A 34 -1.91 2.74 -4.03
CA TYR A 34 -2.83 3.28 -3.04
C TYR A 34 -2.07 4.14 -2.01
N ALA A 35 -0.96 3.65 -1.47
CA ALA A 35 -0.07 4.39 -0.59
C ALA A 35 0.42 5.71 -1.21
N ASP A 36 0.85 5.67 -2.47
CA ASP A 36 1.32 6.85 -3.19
C ASP A 36 0.19 7.90 -3.35
N LYS A 37 -1.07 7.46 -3.52
CA LYS A 37 -2.24 8.35 -3.64
C LYS A 37 -2.68 8.93 -2.30
N THR A 38 -2.66 8.14 -1.23
CA THR A 38 -3.17 8.54 0.10
C THR A 38 -2.10 9.08 1.05
N GLY A 39 -0.83 9.01 0.67
CA GLY A 39 0.31 9.33 1.55
C GLY A 39 0.50 8.31 2.68
N SER A 40 -0.08 7.11 2.58
CA SER A 40 0.02 6.07 3.60
C SER A 40 1.30 5.25 3.47
N ASN A 41 1.73 4.57 4.54
CA ASN A 41 2.92 3.72 4.49
C ASN A 41 2.60 2.34 3.88
N VAL A 42 3.34 1.97 2.82
CA VAL A 42 3.18 0.67 2.14
C VAL A 42 3.41 -0.52 3.06
N ARG A 43 4.34 -0.42 4.03
CA ARG A 43 4.65 -1.49 4.97
C ARG A 43 3.47 -1.77 5.90
N ASP A 44 2.82 -0.73 6.40
CA ASP A 44 1.64 -0.86 7.26
C ASP A 44 0.46 -1.43 6.49
N LEU A 45 0.28 -1.01 5.24
CA LEU A 45 -0.74 -1.59 4.35
C LEU A 45 -0.50 -3.07 4.07
N LYS A 46 0.77 -3.47 3.86
CA LYS A 46 1.14 -4.89 3.68
C LYS A 46 0.85 -5.71 4.95
N LYS A 47 1.21 -5.18 6.12
CA LYS A 47 0.95 -5.84 7.41
C LYS A 47 -0.55 -5.99 7.67
N ALA A 48 -1.32 -4.93 7.42
CA ALA A 48 -2.78 -4.97 7.51
C ALA A 48 -3.35 -6.01 6.54
N TRP A 49 -2.86 -6.04 5.29
CA TRP A 49 -3.31 -6.99 4.28
C TRP A 49 -3.09 -8.46 4.66
N GLN A 50 -1.95 -8.76 5.28
CA GLN A 50 -1.63 -10.11 5.74
C GLN A 50 -2.57 -10.58 6.86
N GLY A 51 -3.00 -9.67 7.74
CA GLY A 51 -3.96 -9.97 8.81
C GLY A 51 -5.40 -10.21 8.36
N LEU A 52 -5.74 -9.92 7.09
CA LEU A 52 -7.08 -10.11 6.55
C LEU A 52 -7.30 -11.52 5.98
N ASN A 53 -8.53 -12.01 6.09
CA ASN A 53 -8.98 -13.24 5.43
C ASN A 53 -9.30 -13.01 3.94
N SER A 54 -9.58 -14.09 3.19
CA SER A 54 -9.81 -14.01 1.73
C SER A 54 -10.98 -13.09 1.33
N LYS A 55 -12.08 -13.13 2.07
CA LYS A 55 -13.27 -12.29 1.82
C LYS A 55 -12.97 -10.81 2.07
N GLU A 56 -12.29 -10.52 3.17
CA GLU A 56 -11.88 -9.17 3.55
C GLU A 56 -10.87 -8.58 2.57
N ARG A 57 -9.89 -9.38 2.12
CA ARG A 57 -8.93 -8.97 1.08
C ARG A 57 -9.64 -8.59 -0.21
N PHE A 58 -10.65 -9.38 -0.62
CA PHE A 58 -11.44 -9.04 -1.81
C PHE A 58 -12.19 -7.72 -1.64
N GLN A 59 -12.86 -7.51 -0.51
CA GLN A 59 -13.57 -6.25 -0.22
C GLN A 59 -12.62 -5.05 -0.19
N LYS A 60 -11.51 -5.14 0.55
CA LYS A 60 -10.49 -4.09 0.60
C LYS A 60 -9.88 -3.80 -0.76
N ARG A 61 -9.68 -4.83 -1.60
CA ARG A 61 -9.22 -4.65 -2.99
C ARG A 61 -10.16 -3.77 -3.79
N GLN A 62 -11.47 -4.01 -3.70
CA GLN A 62 -12.46 -3.22 -4.43
C GLN A 62 -12.45 -1.76 -3.95
N VAL A 63 -12.37 -1.54 -2.64
CA VAL A 63 -12.24 -0.19 -2.07
C VAL A 63 -11.00 0.51 -2.62
N TYR A 64 -9.81 -0.11 -2.56
CA TYR A 64 -8.59 0.51 -3.11
C TYR A 64 -8.69 0.79 -4.61
N LEU A 65 -9.35 -0.09 -5.38
CA LEU A 65 -9.55 0.14 -6.80
C LEU A 65 -10.53 1.28 -7.09
N GLN A 66 -11.60 1.42 -6.30
CA GLN A 66 -12.54 2.54 -6.42
C GLN A 66 -11.85 3.85 -6.05
N GLU A 67 -11.16 3.88 -4.91
CA GLU A 67 -10.36 5.03 -4.46
C GLU A 67 -9.33 5.43 -5.52
N LEU A 68 -8.67 4.48 -6.18
CA LEU A 68 -7.72 4.77 -7.25
C LEU A 68 -8.40 5.25 -8.54
N LYS A 69 -9.56 4.68 -8.90
CA LYS A 69 -10.34 5.06 -10.10
C LYS A 69 -11.05 6.41 -9.98
N GLY A 70 -11.33 6.88 -8.78
CA GLY A 70 -11.90 8.21 -8.53
C GLY A 70 -10.94 9.32 -8.96
N LYS A 71 -11.08 9.75 -10.22
CA LYS A 71 -10.65 11.03 -10.80
C LYS A 71 -11.67 11.40 -11.87
#